data_AF-A0A351KCU7-F1
#
_entry.id   AF-A0A351KCU7-F1
#
_cell.length_a   1.000
_cell.length_b   1.000
_cell.length_c   1.000
_cell.angle_alpha   90.00
_cell.angle_beta   90.00
_cell.angle_gamma   90.00
#
_symmetry.space_group_name_H-M   'P 1'
#
loop_
_entity.id
_entity.type
_entity.pdbx_description
1 polymer ?
#
loop_
_entity_poly.entity_id
_entity_poly.type
_entity_poly.pdbx_seq_one_letter_code
_entity_poly.pdbx_strand_id
1 'polypeptide(L)'
;MLKKPTMLMILDGWGISENKQYNAVEAANKPNFDKLWANYPHTKLSASGLDVGLPKGQMGNSEVGHLNIGAGRIIYQDFTKINKEIAEG
;
A
#
# COMPACT_ATOMS: atom_id res chain seq x y z
N MET A 1 -3.61 33.51 9.95
CA MET A 1 -2.57 32.78 9.20
C MET A 1 -3.23 31.97 8.09
N LEU A 2 -2.66 31.95 6.89
CA LEU A 2 -3.11 31.04 5.83
C LEU A 2 -2.74 29.60 6.22
N LYS A 3 -3.70 28.66 6.11
CA LYS A 3 -3.43 27.24 6.35
C LYS A 3 -2.51 26.72 5.24
N LYS A 4 -1.45 26.00 5.61
CA LYS A 4 -0.62 25.27 4.63
C LYS A 4 -1.34 23.95 4.27
N PRO A 5 -1.54 23.65 2.98
CA PRO A 5 -2.19 22.40 2.58
C PRO A 5 -1.28 21.19 2.84
N THR A 6 -1.88 20.08 3.24
CA THR A 6 -1.25 18.76 3.28
C THR A 6 -1.96 17.87 2.27
N MET A 7 -1.19 17.15 1.45
CA MET A 7 -1.72 16.32 0.36
C MET A 7 -1.32 14.86 0.56
N LEU A 8 -2.30 13.97 0.49
CA LEU A 8 -2.10 12.54 0.29
C LEU A 8 -2.37 12.24 -1.20
N MET A 9 -1.40 11.65 -1.89
CA MET A 9 -1.52 11.25 -3.30
C MET A 9 -1.37 9.73 -3.39
N ILE A 10 -2.38 9.06 -3.94
CA ILE A 10 -2.41 7.61 -4.11
C ILE A 10 -2.22 7.30 -5.60
N LEU A 11 -1.12 6.63 -5.93
CA LEU A 11 -0.87 6.07 -7.26
C LEU A 11 -1.41 4.64 -7.27
N ASP A 12 -2.66 4.46 -7.74
CA ASP A 12 -3.32 3.14 -7.68
C ASP A 12 -2.60 2.12 -8.58
N GLY A 13 -2.41 0.90 -8.08
CA GLY A 13 -1.67 -0.16 -8.76
C GLY A 13 -0.14 0.07 -8.91
N TRP A 14 0.43 1.07 -8.23
CA TRP A 14 1.84 1.43 -8.35
C TRP A 14 2.72 0.82 -7.25
N GLY A 15 3.37 -0.31 -7.55
CA GLY A 15 4.19 -1.07 -6.60
C GLY A 15 5.71 -0.96 -6.82
N ILE A 16 6.47 -1.52 -5.89
CA ILE A 16 7.93 -1.70 -5.98
C ILE A 16 8.21 -3.19 -6.13
N SER A 17 9.00 -3.56 -7.13
CA SER A 17 9.41 -4.94 -7.39
C SER A 17 10.90 -4.98 -7.71
N GLU A 18 11.60 -6.00 -7.20
CA GLU A 18 13.00 -6.28 -7.57
C GLU A 18 13.11 -6.88 -8.97
N ASN A 19 12.03 -7.48 -9.49
CA ASN A 19 11.98 -7.97 -10.85
C ASN A 19 11.77 -6.82 -11.83
N LYS A 20 12.74 -6.60 -12.71
CA LYS A 20 12.69 -5.59 -13.78
C LYS A 20 12.01 -6.10 -15.05
N GLN A 21 11.92 -7.41 -15.23
CA GLN A 21 11.28 -8.00 -16.40
C GLN A 21 9.77 -7.75 -16.33
N TYR A 22 9.20 -7.22 -17.42
CA TYR A 22 7.79 -6.85 -17.53
C TYR A 22 7.30 -5.84 -16.47
N ASN A 23 8.22 -5.05 -15.91
CA ASN A 23 7.91 -4.06 -14.89
C ASN A 23 7.70 -2.67 -15.54
N ALA A 24 6.44 -2.31 -15.75
CA ALA A 24 6.08 -1.02 -16.35
C ALA A 24 6.48 0.19 -15.48
N VAL A 25 6.39 0.04 -14.14
CA VAL A 25 6.82 1.10 -13.22
C VAL A 25 8.30 1.36 -13.41
N GLU A 26 9.17 0.34 -13.41
CA GLU A 26 10.61 0.51 -13.63
C GLU A 26 10.91 1.08 -15.03
N ALA A 27 10.28 0.54 -16.07
CA ALA A 27 10.56 0.90 -17.46
C ALA A 27 10.10 2.31 -17.87
N ALA A 28 9.15 2.91 -17.14
CA ALA A 28 8.62 4.24 -17.48
C ALA A 28 9.66 5.37 -17.30
N ASN A 29 9.55 6.45 -18.08
CA ASN A 29 10.28 7.69 -17.81
C ASN A 29 9.51 8.53 -16.77
N LYS A 30 10.06 8.69 -15.56
CA LYS A 30 9.32 9.23 -14.40
C LYS A 30 10.06 10.37 -13.69
N PRO A 31 10.49 11.42 -14.41
CA PRO A 31 11.49 12.37 -13.90
C PRO A 31 11.06 13.09 -12.61
N ASN A 32 9.77 13.36 -12.46
CA ASN A 32 9.24 13.99 -11.24
C ASN A 32 9.24 13.03 -10.04
N PHE A 33 8.79 11.79 -10.23
CA PHE A 33 8.80 10.78 -9.17
C PHE A 33 10.23 10.45 -8.77
N ASP A 34 11.12 10.22 -9.75
CA ASP A 34 12.52 9.88 -9.52
C ASP A 34 13.25 11.00 -8.76
N LYS A 35 12.98 12.27 -9.11
CA LYS A 35 13.49 13.43 -8.37
C LYS A 35 12.97 13.48 -6.94
N LEU A 36 11.68 13.23 -6.71
CA LEU A 36 11.12 13.23 -5.36
C LEU A 36 11.72 12.11 -4.50
N TRP A 37 11.81 10.90 -5.07
CA TRP A 37 12.39 9.74 -4.41
C TRP A 37 13.86 9.95 -4.04
N ALA A 38 14.67 10.57 -4.92
CA ALA A 38 16.08 10.80 -4.66
C ALA A 38 16.37 11.88 -3.59
N ASN A 39 15.48 12.88 -3.44
CA ASN A 39 15.78 14.09 -2.67
C ASN A 39 14.99 14.23 -1.36
N TYR A 40 13.97 13.41 -1.12
CA TYR A 40 13.13 13.50 0.08
C TYR A 40 13.08 12.17 0.84
N PRO A 41 12.82 12.21 2.17
CA PRO A 41 12.64 11.00 2.97
C PRO A 41 11.52 10.13 2.39
N HIS A 42 11.81 8.85 2.22
CA HIS A 42 10.87 7.87 1.69
C HIS A 42 11.07 6.53 2.40
N THR A 43 10.05 5.69 2.35
CA THR A 43 10.07 4.32 2.88
C THR A 43 9.18 3.42 2.03
N LYS A 44 9.17 2.12 2.34
CA LYS A 44 8.28 1.13 1.73
C LYS A 44 7.32 0.61 2.79
N LEU A 45 6.08 0.35 2.39
CA LEU A 45 5.05 -0.24 3.25
C LEU A 45 4.54 -1.52 2.60
N SER A 46 4.14 -2.49 3.44
CA SER A 46 3.39 -3.65 2.96
C SER A 46 1.95 -3.24 2.66
N ALA A 47 1.40 -3.77 1.57
CA ALA A 47 0.06 -3.42 1.07
C ALA A 47 -0.77 -4.67 0.71
N SER A 48 -0.40 -5.84 1.23
CA SER A 48 -1.04 -7.12 0.91
C SER A 48 -1.00 -8.08 2.10
N GLY A 49 -1.75 -9.17 2.01
CA GLY A 49 -1.82 -10.20 3.04
C GLY A 49 -2.22 -9.68 4.42
N LEU A 50 -1.63 -10.26 5.46
CA LEU A 50 -2.02 -10.02 6.86
C LEU A 50 -1.80 -8.55 7.28
N ASP A 51 -0.84 -7.87 6.67
CA ASP A 51 -0.51 -6.47 6.98
C ASP A 51 -1.65 -5.49 6.65
N VAL A 52 -2.59 -5.91 5.81
CA VAL A 52 -3.80 -5.15 5.45
C VAL A 52 -5.09 -5.89 5.79
N GLY A 53 -5.01 -6.96 6.59
CA GLY A 53 -6.17 -7.74 7.05
C GLY A 53 -6.69 -8.79 6.07
N LEU A 54 -5.90 -9.12 5.05
CA LEU A 54 -6.15 -10.21 4.11
C LEU A 54 -5.47 -11.51 4.55
N PRO A 55 -5.90 -12.68 4.05
CA PRO A 55 -5.20 -13.95 4.22
C PRO A 55 -3.74 -13.87 3.76
N LYS A 56 -2.87 -14.67 4.39
CA LYS A 56 -1.44 -14.74 4.04
C LYS A 56 -1.25 -15.07 2.55
N GLY A 57 -0.45 -14.25 1.86
CA GLY A 57 -0.14 -14.42 0.43
C GLY A 57 -1.20 -13.85 -0.51
N GLN A 58 -2.33 -13.36 0.00
CA GLN A 58 -3.33 -12.72 -0.85
C GLN A 58 -2.88 -11.32 -1.26
N MET A 59 -2.99 -11.03 -2.55
CA MET A 59 -2.70 -9.71 -3.12
C MET A 59 -3.65 -8.65 -2.53
N GLY A 60 -3.12 -7.45 -2.30
CA GLY A 60 -3.92 -6.29 -1.95
C GLY A 60 -4.79 -5.81 -3.10
N ASN A 61 -5.73 -4.92 -2.79
CA ASN A 61 -6.59 -4.28 -3.78
C ASN A 61 -6.95 -2.85 -3.33
N SER A 62 -7.57 -2.09 -4.21
CA SER A 62 -7.90 -0.68 -3.96
C SER A 62 -8.84 -0.51 -2.76
N GLU A 63 -9.87 -1.34 -2.61
CA GLU A 63 -10.83 -1.24 -1.50
C GLU A 63 -10.14 -1.43 -0.14
N VAL A 64 -9.42 -2.54 0.03
CA VAL A 64 -8.69 -2.86 1.25
C VAL A 64 -7.62 -1.80 1.53
N GLY A 65 -6.90 -1.34 0.49
CA GLY A 65 -5.89 -0.30 0.61
C GLY A 65 -6.45 1.02 1.12
N HIS A 66 -7.51 1.54 0.49
CA HIS A 66 -8.13 2.81 0.87
C HIS A 66 -8.75 2.75 2.26
N LEU A 67 -9.37 1.62 2.64
CA LEU A 67 -9.90 1.41 3.97
C LEU A 67 -8.80 1.46 5.04
N ASN A 68 -7.69 0.75 4.86
CA ASN A 68 -6.59 0.75 5.83
C ASN A 68 -5.93 2.15 5.95
N ILE A 69 -5.70 2.84 4.82
CA ILE A 69 -5.13 4.20 4.81
C ILE A 69 -6.05 5.18 5.54
N GLY A 70 -7.35 5.15 5.23
CA GLY A 70 -8.33 6.04 5.84
C GLY A 70 -8.58 5.75 7.33
N ALA A 71 -8.48 4.48 7.73
CA ALA A 71 -8.74 4.06 9.11
C ALA A 71 -7.53 4.17 10.04
N GLY A 72 -6.30 4.21 9.50
CA GLY A 72 -5.07 4.23 10.30
C GLY A 72 -4.87 2.97 11.15
N ARG A 73 -5.49 1.85 10.76
CA ARG A 73 -5.40 0.54 11.44
C ARG A 73 -5.70 -0.59 10.47
N ILE A 74 -5.25 -1.80 10.83
CA ILE A 74 -5.56 -3.02 10.09
C ILE A 74 -7.06 -3.31 10.15
N ILE A 75 -7.72 -3.38 8.99
CA ILE A 75 -9.12 -3.80 8.87
C ILE A 75 -9.17 -5.26 8.42
N TYR A 76 -9.45 -6.16 9.36
CA TYR A 76 -9.65 -7.57 9.06
C TYR A 76 -10.94 -7.78 8.28
N GLN A 77 -10.81 -8.39 7.11
CA GLN A 77 -11.96 -8.85 6.33
C GLN A 77 -12.64 -10.01 7.05
N ASP A 78 -13.95 -10.15 6.90
CA ASP A 78 -14.76 -11.13 7.65
C ASP A 78 -14.18 -12.55 7.59
N PHE A 79 -13.72 -12.99 6.42
CA PHE A 79 -13.07 -14.29 6.25
C PHE A 79 -11.79 -14.43 7.09
N THR A 80 -10.90 -13.44 7.07
CA THR A 80 -9.68 -13.45 7.89
C THR A 80 -10.01 -13.35 9.37
N LYS A 81 -11.02 -12.56 9.73
CA LYS A 81 -11.46 -12.36 11.11
C LYS A 81 -11.96 -13.67 11.71
N ILE A 82 -12.85 -14.38 11.02
CA ILE A 82 -13.38 -15.68 11.49
C ILE A 82 -12.24 -16.70 11.65
N ASN A 83 -11.34 -16.81 10.66
CA ASN A 83 -10.20 -17.73 10.75
C ASN A 83 -9.23 -17.37 11.89
N LYS A 84 -9.03 -16.06 12.13
CA LYS A 84 -8.21 -15.58 13.24
C LYS A 84 -8.85 -15.93 14.59
N GLU A 85 -10.14 -15.67 14.76
CA GLU A 85 -10.87 -16.04 15.98
C GLU A 85 -10.83 -17.56 16.22
N ILE A 86 -11.04 -18.39 15.19
CA ILE A 86 -10.90 -19.86 15.31
C ILE A 86 -9.49 -20.27 15.75
N ALA A 87 -8.45 -19.61 15.24
CA ALA A 87 -7.07 -19.93 15.58
C ALA A 87 -6.65 -19.43 16.97
N GLU A 88 -7.23 -18.33 17.44
CA GLU A 88 -6.90 -17.70 18.73
C GLU A 88 -7.73 -18.25 19.91
N GLY A 89 -8.85 -18.95 19.63
CA GLY A 89 -9.72 -19.61 20.61
C GLY A 89 -10.76 -18.68 21.21
#